data_AF-A0A3S5BT83-F1
#
_entry.id   AF-A0A3S5BT83-F1
#
_cell.length_a   1.000
_cell.length_b   1.000
_cell.length_c   1.000
_cell.angle_alpha   90.00
_cell.angle_beta   90.00
_cell.angle_gamma   90.00
#
_symmetry.space_group_name_H-M   'P 1'
#
loop_
_entity.id
_entity.type
_entity.pdbx_description
1 polymer ?
#
loop_
_entity_poly.entity_id
_entity_poly.type
_entity_poly.pdbx_seq_one_letter_code
_entity_poly.pdbx_strand_id
1 'polypeptide(L)'
;MFIISHISLSNLWPDGSLYISDSILTSQVIEISKCTCLIGASAVPGAFSPDILQLMLKFTEKPLIMALSNPTSKAECTAEQAYQHTKVINKFVLMLVKF
;
A
#
# COMPACT_ATOMS: atom_id res chain seq x y z
N MET A 1 23.16 -1.84 2.82
CA MET A 1 22.62 -1.72 4.19
C MET A 1 22.54 -0.25 4.53
N PHE A 2 21.43 0.41 4.21
CA PHE A 2 21.15 1.76 4.70
C PHE A 2 20.05 1.64 5.75
N ILE A 3 20.41 2.06 6.97
CA ILE A 3 19.52 2.14 8.13
C ILE A 3 18.70 3.41 7.95
N ILE A 4 17.38 3.29 7.83
CA ILE A 4 16.47 4.45 7.87
C ILE A 4 16.35 4.85 9.35
N SER A 5 17.34 5.58 9.88
CA SER A 5 17.29 6.16 11.24
C SER A 5 16.94 7.65 11.27
N HIS A 6 16.85 8.31 10.12
CA HIS A 6 16.39 9.70 10.04
C HIS A 6 15.53 9.88 8.79
N ILE A 7 14.24 10.14 8.98
CA ILE A 7 13.42 10.77 7.94
C ILE A 7 14.02 12.16 7.74
N SER A 8 14.86 12.30 6.72
CA SER A 8 15.43 13.59 6.34
C SER A 8 14.29 14.52 5.93
N LEU A 9 14.32 15.79 6.36
CA LEU A 9 13.35 16.83 5.96
C LEU A 9 13.24 16.97 4.43
N SER A 10 14.26 16.52 3.67
CA SER A 10 14.23 16.43 2.20
C SER A 10 13.15 15.50 1.65
N ASN A 11 12.61 14.61 2.47
CA ASN A 11 11.62 13.63 2.09
C ASN A 11 10.19 14.11 2.40
N LEU A 12 10.00 15.34 2.87
CA LEU A 12 8.67 15.90 3.09
C LEU A 12 8.38 16.91 1.99
N TRP A 13 7.23 16.76 1.34
CA TRP A 13 6.65 17.81 0.53
C TRP A 13 6.24 19.01 1.42
N PRO A 14 6.07 20.21 0.84
CA PRO A 14 5.71 21.42 1.60
C PRO A 14 4.40 21.30 2.38
N ASP A 15 3.52 20.38 1.99
CA ASP A 15 2.25 20.08 2.66
C ASP A 15 2.40 19.06 3.82
N GLY A 16 3.62 18.61 4.10
CA GLY A 16 3.92 17.62 5.12
C GLY A 16 3.75 16.17 4.67
N SER A 17 3.46 15.92 3.39
CA SER A 17 3.37 14.56 2.86
C SER A 17 4.76 13.93 2.69
N LEU A 18 4.90 12.66 3.03
CA LEU A 18 6.18 11.94 2.99
C LEU A 18 6.41 11.33 1.60
N TYR A 19 7.53 11.67 0.98
CA TYR A 19 8.09 11.06 -0.22
C TYR A 19 9.24 10.12 0.15
N ILE A 20 9.16 8.88 -0.32
CA ILE A 20 10.22 7.89 -0.16
C ILE A 20 10.69 7.53 -1.56
N SER A 21 11.97 7.78 -1.85
CA SER A 21 12.56 7.53 -3.18
C SER A 21 12.85 6.05 -3.46
N ASP A 22 12.71 5.17 -2.46
CA ASP A 22 12.94 3.75 -2.63
C ASP A 22 11.86 3.12 -3.52
N SER A 23 12.30 2.26 -4.44
CA SER A 23 11.50 1.66 -5.50
C SER A 23 10.54 0.56 -5.03
N ILE A 24 10.51 0.23 -3.74
CA ILE A 24 9.76 -0.91 -3.18
C ILE A 24 8.96 -0.50 -1.95
N LEU A 25 7.70 -0.93 -1.91
CA LEU A 25 6.83 -0.81 -0.75
C LEU A 25 7.31 -1.74 0.38
N THR A 26 7.56 -1.17 1.56
CA THR A 26 7.94 -1.94 2.75
C THR A 26 7.00 -1.67 3.92
N SER A 27 6.96 -2.59 4.89
CA SER A 27 6.15 -2.45 6.10
C SER A 27 6.48 -1.18 6.89
N GLN A 28 7.74 -0.76 6.87
CA GLN A 28 8.19 0.48 7.53
C GLN A 28 7.50 1.72 6.94
N VAL A 29 7.32 1.77 5.62
CA VAL A 29 6.61 2.87 4.95
C VAL A 29 5.19 2.97 5.49
N ILE A 30 4.49 1.84 5.58
CA ILE A 30 3.11 1.77 6.09
C ILE A 30 3.03 2.24 7.54
N GLU A 31 3.99 1.85 8.39
CA GLU A 31 4.01 2.23 9.81
C GLU A 31 4.32 3.71 10.02
N ILE A 32 5.31 4.24 9.29
CA ILE A 32 5.70 5.65 9.39
C ILE A 32 4.59 6.55 8.86
N SER A 33 4.01 6.21 7.71
CA SER A 33 2.97 7.02 7.08
C SER A 33 1.59 6.82 7.70
N LYS A 34 1.41 5.79 8.56
CA LYS A 34 0.11 5.35 9.10
C LYS A 34 -0.93 5.19 7.99
N CYS A 35 -0.53 4.50 6.94
CA CYS A 35 -1.26 4.42 5.67
C CYS A 35 -2.69 3.89 5.85
N THR A 36 -3.69 4.66 5.41
CA THR A 36 -5.11 4.25 5.35
C THR A 36 -5.62 4.03 3.93
N CYS A 37 -4.88 4.56 2.95
CA CYS A 37 -5.14 4.44 1.52
C CYS A 37 -3.85 4.06 0.80
N LEU A 38 -3.90 2.96 0.04
CA LEU A 38 -2.79 2.41 -0.71
C LEU A 38 -3.15 2.31 -2.19
N ILE A 39 -2.41 3.02 -3.03
CA ILE A 39 -2.62 3.07 -4.48
C ILE A 39 -1.34 2.58 -5.17
N GLY A 40 -1.50 1.60 -6.05
CA GLY A 40 -0.43 0.95 -6.80
C GLY A 40 -0.56 1.27 -8.27
N ALA A 41 0.53 1.74 -8.87
CA ALA A 41 0.64 2.02 -10.30
C ALA A 41 2.06 1.72 -10.80
N SER A 42 2.73 0.73 -10.18
CA SER A 42 4.16 0.43 -10.41
C SER A 42 4.40 -0.70 -11.42
N ALA A 43 3.34 -1.42 -11.79
CA ALA A 43 3.40 -2.65 -12.58
C ALA A 43 4.28 -3.75 -11.97
N VAL A 44 4.41 -3.74 -10.64
CA VAL A 44 5.13 -4.76 -9.86
C VAL A 44 4.12 -5.76 -9.27
N PRO A 45 4.00 -6.97 -9.83
CA PRO A 45 3.08 -7.97 -9.32
C PRO A 45 3.41 -8.35 -7.87
N GLY A 46 2.39 -8.47 -7.03
CA GLY A 46 2.56 -8.90 -5.63
C GLY A 46 3.20 -7.87 -4.70
N ALA A 47 3.37 -6.61 -5.14
CA ALA A 47 3.86 -5.53 -4.29
C ALA A 47 2.98 -5.32 -3.03
N PHE A 48 1.68 -5.58 -3.13
CA PHE A 48 0.77 -5.54 -1.99
C PHE A 48 0.68 -6.94 -1.37
N SER A 49 1.73 -7.30 -0.63
CA SER A 49 1.82 -8.61 0.02
C SER A 49 0.77 -8.77 1.13
N PRO A 50 0.43 -10.02 1.50
CA PRO A 50 -0.40 -10.34 2.67
C PRO A 50 -0.06 -9.54 3.93
N ASP A 51 1.23 -9.42 4.24
CA ASP A 51 1.71 -8.73 5.44
C ASP A 51 1.43 -7.22 5.35
N ILE A 52 1.63 -6.61 4.19
CA ILE A 52 1.31 -5.19 3.94
C ILE A 52 -0.19 -4.95 4.11
N LEU A 53 -1.02 -5.80 3.50
CA LEU A 53 -2.48 -5.70 3.55
C LEU A 53 -3.00 -5.83 4.98
N GLN A 54 -2.46 -6.77 5.76
CA GLN A 54 -2.81 -6.93 7.17
C GLN A 54 -2.29 -5.78 8.03
N LEU A 55 -1.11 -5.25 7.71
CA LEU A 55 -0.51 -4.15 8.45
C LEU A 55 -1.34 -2.86 8.36
N MET A 56 -1.96 -2.60 7.21
CA MET A 56 -2.87 -1.46 7.05
C MET A 56 -4.04 -1.48 8.05
N LEU A 57 -4.49 -2.67 8.48
CA LEU A 57 -5.57 -2.81 9.46
C LEU A 57 -5.20 -2.27 10.85
N LYS A 58 -3.92 -2.06 11.16
CA LYS A 58 -3.50 -1.43 12.42
C LYS A 58 -3.91 0.05 12.49
N PHE A 59 -4.12 0.70 11.34
CA PHE A 59 -4.35 2.14 11.25
C PHE A 59 -5.78 2.50 10.84
N THR A 60 -6.50 1.59 10.20
CA THR A 60 -7.90 1.78 9.83
C THR A 60 -8.64 0.45 9.75
N GLU A 61 -9.90 0.42 10.21
CA GLU A 61 -10.79 -0.74 10.04
C GLU A 61 -11.18 -0.97 8.57
N LYS A 62 -11.03 0.05 7.71
CA LYS A 62 -11.45 0.06 6.31
C LYS A 62 -10.35 0.67 5.43
N PRO A 63 -9.32 -0.10 5.05
CA PRO A 63 -8.29 0.41 4.16
C PRO A 63 -8.82 0.56 2.73
N LEU A 64 -8.48 1.66 2.06
CA LEU A 64 -8.71 1.83 0.63
C LEU A 64 -7.50 1.25 -0.14
N ILE A 65 -7.71 0.24 -0.98
CA ILE A 65 -6.63 -0.44 -1.72
C ILE A 65 -6.95 -0.43 -3.20
N MET A 66 -6.08 0.15 -4.01
CA MET A 66 -6.25 0.29 -5.46
C MET A 66 -5.03 -0.27 -6.19
N ALA A 67 -5.17 -1.45 -6.82
CA ALA A 67 -4.16 -2.03 -7.70
C ALA A 67 -4.48 -1.64 -9.16
N LEU A 68 -3.85 -0.57 -9.66
CA LEU A 68 -4.17 0.05 -10.96
C LEU A 68 -3.35 -0.51 -12.12
N SER A 69 -2.37 -1.38 -11.85
CA SER A 69 -1.47 -1.88 -12.88
C SER A 69 -2.12 -2.88 -13.83
N ASN A 70 -1.86 -2.67 -15.13
CA ASN A 70 -2.41 -3.46 -16.23
C ASN A 70 -1.30 -4.15 -17.04
N PRO A 71 -1.56 -5.32 -17.66
CA PRO A 71 -2.77 -6.15 -17.53
C PRO A 71 -2.91 -6.75 -16.12
N THR A 72 -4.02 -7.44 -15.81
CA THR A 72 -4.30 -7.99 -14.46
C THR A 72 -3.15 -8.85 -13.90
N SER A 73 -2.36 -9.51 -14.74
CA SER A 73 -1.16 -10.25 -14.32
C SER A 73 -0.04 -9.39 -13.74
N LYS A 74 -0.13 -8.07 -13.88
CA LYS A 74 0.78 -7.06 -13.31
C LYS A 74 0.18 -6.27 -12.16
N ALA A 75 -1.04 -6.59 -11.73
CA ALA A 75 -1.66 -5.95 -10.59
C ALA A 75 -0.84 -6.18 -9.31
N GLU A 76 -0.78 -5.16 -8.45
CA GLU A 76 -0.01 -5.18 -7.20
C GLU A 76 -0.53 -6.24 -6.22
N CYS A 77 -1.83 -6.54 -6.25
CA CYS A 77 -2.46 -7.73 -5.66
C CYS A 77 -3.74 -8.08 -6.43
N THR A 78 -4.22 -9.31 -6.24
CA THR A 78 -5.55 -9.72 -6.70
C THR A 78 -6.66 -9.23 -5.77
N ALA A 79 -7.89 -9.17 -6.29
CA ALA A 79 -9.11 -8.93 -5.51
C ALA A 79 -9.24 -9.88 -4.32
N GLU A 80 -9.08 -11.18 -4.59
CA GLU A 80 -9.15 -12.22 -3.57
C GLU A 80 -8.14 -11.99 -2.45
N GLN A 81 -6.88 -11.71 -2.78
CA GLN A 81 -5.85 -11.45 -1.77
C GLN A 81 -6.20 -10.26 -0.88
N ALA A 82 -6.67 -9.14 -1.43
CA ALA A 82 -7.05 -8.02 -0.58
C ALA A 82 -8.22 -8.35 0.34
N TYR A 83 -9.27 -9.02 -0.16
CA TYR A 83 -10.42 -9.39 0.67
C TYR A 83 -10.04 -10.36 1.79
N GLN A 84 -9.25 -11.40 1.47
CA GLN A 84 -8.79 -12.40 2.44
C GLN A 84 -7.94 -11.77 3.55
N HIS A 85 -7.04 -10.86 3.19
CA HIS A 85 -6.02 -10.34 4.12
C HIS A 85 -6.47 -9.06 4.85
N THR A 86 -7.51 -8.39 4.39
CA THR A 86 -8.11 -7.25 5.12
C THR A 86 -9.28 -7.66 6.03
N LYS A 87 -9.72 -8.93 5.99
CA LYS A 87 -10.84 -9.48 6.80
C LYS A 87 -12.13 -8.66 6.69
N VAL A 88 -12.32 -7.93 5.60
CA VAL A 88 -13.48 -7.08 5.38
C VAL A 88 -14.63 -7.93 4.87
N ILE A 89 -15.45 -8.44 5.79
CA ILE A 89 -16.54 -9.36 5.47
C ILE A 89 -17.80 -8.67 4.93
N ASN A 90 -17.92 -7.32 5.00
CA ASN A 90 -19.16 -6.62 4.64
C ASN A 90 -19.07 -5.10 4.34
N LYS A 91 -17.89 -4.49 4.12
CA LYS A 91 -17.77 -3.00 3.99
C LYS A 91 -16.64 -2.56 3.04
N PHE A 92 -16.97 -2.33 1.76
CA PHE A 92 -16.19 -1.56 0.76
C PHE A 92 -14.64 -1.56 0.94
N VAL A 93 -13.97 -2.65 0.55
CA VAL A 93 -12.66 -2.48 -0.10
C VAL A 93 -13.00 -2.06 -1.53
N LEU A 94 -12.87 -0.76 -1.84
CA LEU A 94 -13.04 -0.29 -3.21
C LEU A 94 -11.78 -0.68 -3.98
N MET A 95 -11.73 -1.92 -4.45
CA MET A 95 -10.71 -2.34 -5.36
C MET A 95 -11.12 -1.96 -6.78
N LEU A 96 -10.48 -0.92 -7.31
CA LEU A 96 -10.52 -0.63 -8.73
C LEU A 96 -9.41 -1.42 -9.41
N VAL A 97 -9.64 -2.71 -9.68
CA VAL A 97 -8.88 -3.41 -10.72
C VAL A 97 -9.53 -3.00 -12.03
N LYS A 98 -8.79 -2.30 -12.89
CA LYS A 98 -9.25 -2.09 -14.27
C LYS A 98 -9.25 -3.46 -14.96
N PHE A 99 -10.44 -4.00 -15.22
CA PHE A 99 -10.65 -5.14 -16.12
C PHE A 99 -10.43 -4.71 -17.56
#